data_AF-A0AAD6P6R8-F1
#
_entry.id   AF-A0AAD6P6R8-F1
#
_cell.length_a   1.000
_cell.length_b   1.000
_cell.length_c   1.000
_cell.angle_alpha   90.00
_cell.angle_beta   90.00
_cell.angle_gamma   90.00
#
_symmetry.space_group_name_H-M   'P 1'
#
loop_
_entity.id
_entity.type
_entity.pdbx_description
1 polymer ?
#
loop_
_entity_poly.entity_id
_entity_poly.type
_entity_poly.pdbx_seq_one_letter_code
_entity_poly.pdbx_strand_id
1 'polypeptide(L)'
;MAEDCCSFQLISGDGVLNREGLENFSRTTNLSQRGVSYAVVAIMGPQSGGKSTLLNKLFQTNFRMMDADDGRTQTTQGIWIAKGIGIEPFTIAIDVEGSDSRERGQNGATFEKQSALFALAIADIVIINMWCHDIGREHAASRPLLKTVFEAMTRSFRSSKTSLLFVLRDQTMTPLELLQRLLRQDIERIWAAIAHADVHKRTPLDEFFNVEITALPSYELEEMKFTEQVARLRQRFFLSTSRGGLAGDRKDGQPASGLPLRAQQIWETVKKNKDLDLPPPQVLVATFRCEQIAKEKLSRLKLDETWLAMGEALKSGPVSELGEKLSSILENYLCQYDKEAINYEESIRNENRRKLEAKALKVVRPAYAAMLQHLRSIALKSLQTRLETTVKEASGDGFEAAVDSCCQSRMRKFERGCEDAAIRQVNDWVYLEVNVRESLRRDIETLKSEKKAEYEELIKAQKIKKVSDGAGILVRVGVAASLMAVGCDPVTATAVALAASTSTKRLIDKNI
;
A
#
# COMPACT_ATOMS: atom_id res chain seq x y z
N MET A 1 -9.67 39.70 9.68
CA MET A 1 -10.49 38.73 10.45
C MET A 1 -10.83 37.45 9.65
N ALA A 2 -10.35 37.25 8.42
CA ALA A 2 -10.68 36.10 7.57
C ALA A 2 -9.61 34.98 7.53
N GLU A 3 -8.49 35.13 8.26
CA GLU A 3 -7.31 34.25 8.14
C GLU A 3 -7.44 32.90 8.88
N ASP A 4 -8.51 32.67 9.63
CA ASP A 4 -8.66 31.49 10.49
C ASP A 4 -9.65 30.43 9.96
N CYS A 5 -10.35 30.72 8.86
CA CYS A 5 -11.36 29.82 8.29
C CYS A 5 -10.72 28.80 7.34
N CYS A 6 -10.36 27.63 7.86
CA CYS A 6 -9.86 26.52 7.05
C CYS A 6 -11.05 25.66 6.61
N SER A 7 -11.54 25.84 5.37
CA SER A 7 -12.56 25.00 4.73
C SER A 7 -11.99 24.28 3.52
N PHE A 8 -12.36 23.02 3.29
CA PHE A 8 -12.04 22.32 2.05
C PHE A 8 -13.05 21.23 1.72
N GLN A 9 -13.04 20.78 0.46
CA GLN A 9 -13.84 19.64 0.02
C GLN A 9 -13.18 18.34 0.46
N LEU A 10 -13.82 17.65 1.41
CA LEU A 10 -13.36 16.37 1.95
C LEU A 10 -13.61 15.23 0.96
N ILE A 11 -14.80 15.18 0.38
CA ILE A 11 -15.21 14.18 -0.61
C ILE A 11 -15.79 14.93 -1.80
N SER A 12 -15.29 14.65 -3.02
CA SER A 12 -15.79 15.28 -4.25
C SER A 12 -17.19 14.78 -4.65
N GLY A 13 -17.81 15.42 -5.64
CA GLY A 13 -19.07 14.97 -6.22
C GLY A 13 -19.02 13.52 -6.75
N ASP A 14 -17.85 13.11 -7.26
CA ASP A 14 -17.55 11.75 -7.74
C ASP A 14 -17.19 10.77 -6.61
N GLY A 15 -17.26 11.23 -5.36
CA GLY A 15 -16.94 10.45 -4.18
C GLY A 15 -15.43 10.27 -3.94
N VAL A 16 -14.55 11.06 -4.54
CA VAL A 16 -13.10 10.93 -4.29
C VAL A 16 -12.75 11.65 -2.99
N LEU A 17 -12.13 10.93 -2.04
CA LEU A 17 -11.69 11.51 -0.77
C LEU A 17 -10.39 12.28 -0.95
N ASN A 18 -10.37 13.55 -0.54
CA ASN A 18 -9.20 14.41 -0.54
C ASN A 18 -8.31 14.15 0.69
N ARG A 19 -7.42 13.16 0.58
CA ARG A 19 -6.50 12.77 1.68
C ARG A 19 -5.52 13.89 2.02
N GLU A 20 -4.95 14.53 1.00
CA GLU A 20 -3.98 15.61 1.17
C GLU A 20 -4.61 16.83 1.86
N GLY A 21 -5.82 17.22 1.44
CA GLY A 21 -6.57 18.30 2.09
C GLY A 21 -6.85 18.02 3.57
N LEU A 22 -7.14 16.77 3.91
CA LEU A 22 -7.40 16.35 5.29
C LEU A 22 -6.14 16.33 6.16
N GLU A 23 -5.00 15.89 5.61
CA GLU A 23 -3.69 16.01 6.26
C GLU A 23 -3.29 17.47 6.47
N ASN A 24 -3.51 18.31 5.45
CA ASN A 24 -3.24 19.74 5.53
C ASN A 24 -4.12 20.41 6.59
N PHE A 25 -5.43 20.14 6.61
CA PHE A 25 -6.35 20.63 7.63
C PHE A 25 -5.92 20.23 9.04
N SER A 26 -5.51 18.97 9.23
CA SER A 26 -5.02 18.48 10.53
C SER A 26 -3.80 19.26 11.01
N ARG A 27 -2.88 19.58 10.08
CA ARG A 27 -1.66 20.35 10.35
C ARG A 27 -1.95 21.83 10.64
N THR A 28 -2.72 22.50 9.79
CA THR A 28 -3.00 23.94 9.91
C THR A 28 -3.84 24.28 11.14
N THR A 29 -4.73 23.38 11.55
CA THR A 29 -5.61 23.60 12.71
C THR A 29 -5.05 23.06 14.03
N ASN A 30 -3.86 22.44 14.00
CA ASN A 30 -3.27 21.69 15.11
C ASN A 30 -4.24 20.66 15.71
N LEU A 31 -5.05 20.01 14.85
CA LEU A 31 -6.08 19.07 15.26
C LEU A 31 -5.51 17.95 16.13
N SER A 32 -4.34 17.41 15.77
CA SER A 32 -3.68 16.31 16.49
C SER A 32 -3.35 16.66 17.95
N GLN A 33 -3.15 17.94 18.28
CA GLN A 33 -2.83 18.40 19.62
C GLN A 33 -4.07 18.60 20.51
N ARG A 34 -5.28 18.57 19.93
CA ARG A 34 -6.54 18.78 20.67
C ARG A 34 -6.95 17.60 21.55
N GLY A 35 -6.22 16.48 21.49
CA GLY A 35 -6.52 15.29 22.28
C GLY A 35 -7.96 14.84 22.08
N VAL A 36 -8.73 14.71 23.16
CA VAL A 36 -10.16 14.33 23.11
C VAL A 36 -11.11 15.53 23.08
N SER A 37 -10.57 16.75 23.20
CA SER A 37 -11.32 18.01 23.31
C SER A 37 -11.66 18.57 21.93
N TYR A 38 -12.50 17.83 21.20
CA TYR A 38 -13.10 18.27 19.94
C TYR A 38 -14.46 17.62 19.73
N ALA A 39 -15.29 18.24 18.90
CA ALA A 39 -16.58 17.70 18.46
C ALA A 39 -16.71 17.80 16.94
N VAL A 40 -17.35 16.80 16.33
CA VAL A 40 -17.70 16.81 14.90
C VAL A 40 -19.20 17.00 14.74
N VAL A 41 -19.60 18.05 14.02
CA VAL A 41 -20.98 18.41 13.74
C VAL A 41 -21.23 18.28 12.24
N ALA A 42 -22.15 17.41 11.83
CA ALA A 42 -22.58 17.30 10.44
C ALA A 42 -23.99 17.86 10.25
N ILE A 43 -24.28 18.48 9.10
CA ILE A 43 -25.64 18.87 8.72
C ILE A 43 -26.14 18.01 7.57
N MET A 44 -27.39 17.55 7.65
CA MET A 44 -28.08 16.83 6.59
C MET A 44 -29.46 17.44 6.36
N GLY A 45 -30.02 17.23 5.18
CA GLY A 45 -31.35 17.72 4.80
C GLY A 45 -31.49 17.96 3.30
N PRO A 46 -32.66 18.42 2.85
CA PRO A 46 -32.95 18.57 1.43
C PRO A 46 -32.01 19.56 0.73
N GLN A 47 -31.86 19.38 -0.58
CA GLN A 47 -31.19 20.34 -1.45
C GLN A 47 -31.84 21.72 -1.33
N SER A 48 -31.01 22.77 -1.32
CA SER A 48 -31.46 24.16 -1.18
C SER A 48 -32.25 24.47 0.11
N GLY A 49 -32.14 23.64 1.15
CA GLY A 49 -32.75 23.89 2.48
C GLY A 49 -32.01 24.92 3.36
N GLY A 50 -31.05 25.67 2.81
CA GLY A 50 -30.25 26.65 3.58
C GLY A 50 -29.28 26.04 4.59
N LYS A 51 -28.72 24.85 4.30
CA LYS A 51 -27.77 24.13 5.18
C LYS A 51 -26.45 24.89 5.36
N SER A 52 -25.77 25.21 4.25
CA SER A 52 -24.51 25.95 4.25
C SER A 52 -24.67 27.35 4.85
N THR A 53 -25.80 28.02 4.57
CA THR A 53 -26.17 29.30 5.20
C THR A 53 -26.26 29.19 6.72
N LEU A 54 -26.90 28.14 7.23
CA LEU A 54 -27.02 27.90 8.66
C LEU A 54 -25.65 27.60 9.28
N LEU A 55 -24.83 26.74 8.66
CA LEU A 55 -23.49 26.43 9.15
C LEU A 55 -22.57 27.66 9.16
N ASN A 56 -22.61 28.48 8.11
CA ASN A 56 -21.82 29.71 8.03
C ASN A 56 -22.15 30.67 9.18
N LYS A 57 -23.43 30.83 9.54
CA LYS A 57 -23.81 31.67 10.69
C LYS A 57 -23.56 30.98 12.04
N LEU A 58 -23.81 29.68 12.16
CA LEU A 58 -23.60 28.92 13.41
C LEU A 58 -22.13 28.76 13.78
N PHE A 59 -21.25 28.51 12.82
CA PHE A 59 -19.85 28.16 13.04
C PHE A 59 -18.87 29.21 12.51
N GLN A 60 -19.37 30.30 11.92
CA GLN A 60 -18.56 31.35 11.28
C GLN A 60 -17.65 30.77 10.18
N THR A 61 -18.21 29.87 9.38
CA THR A 61 -17.54 29.23 8.24
C THR A 61 -17.81 29.97 6.93
N ASN A 62 -17.12 29.56 5.86
CA ASN A 62 -17.20 30.14 4.52
C ASN A 62 -17.60 29.11 3.44
N PHE A 63 -18.49 28.17 3.76
CA PHE A 63 -19.03 27.23 2.77
C PHE A 63 -19.73 27.99 1.64
N ARG A 64 -19.58 27.49 0.40
CA ARG A 64 -20.23 28.08 -0.77
C ARG A 64 -21.75 28.06 -0.59
N MET A 65 -22.37 29.24 -0.67
CA MET A 65 -23.83 29.39 -0.63
C MET A 65 -24.40 29.44 -2.04
N MET A 66 -25.66 29.06 -2.16
CA MET A 66 -26.41 29.14 -3.42
C MET A 66 -26.56 30.61 -3.80
N ASP A 67 -26.25 30.94 -5.05
CA ASP A 67 -26.60 32.25 -5.60
C ASP A 67 -28.04 32.17 -6.13
N ALA A 68 -28.89 33.07 -5.67
CA ALA A 68 -30.29 33.09 -6.08
C ALA A 68 -30.44 33.55 -7.53
N ASP A 69 -29.51 34.36 -8.02
CA ASP A 69 -29.53 34.92 -9.38
C ASP A 69 -29.16 33.87 -10.45
N ASP A 70 -28.42 32.82 -10.06
CA ASP A 70 -28.07 31.67 -10.89
C ASP A 70 -29.19 30.58 -10.94
N GLY A 71 -30.30 30.80 -10.23
CA GLY A 71 -31.42 29.86 -10.15
C GLY A 71 -31.17 28.65 -9.24
N ARG A 72 -32.21 27.81 -9.04
CA ARG A 72 -32.21 26.66 -8.10
C ARG A 72 -31.36 25.49 -8.60
N THR A 73 -30.05 25.63 -8.51
CA THR A 73 -29.04 24.64 -8.90
C THR A 73 -28.29 24.05 -7.71
N GLN A 74 -27.67 22.89 -7.89
CA GLN A 74 -26.85 22.26 -6.87
C GLN A 74 -25.61 23.09 -6.51
N THR A 75 -25.56 23.56 -5.26
CA THR A 75 -24.43 24.38 -4.77
C THR A 75 -23.35 23.57 -4.08
N THR A 76 -23.75 22.72 -3.13
CA THR A 76 -22.81 21.85 -2.40
C THR A 76 -22.69 20.55 -3.17
N GLN A 77 -21.54 20.34 -3.80
CA GLN A 77 -21.18 19.04 -4.37
C GLN A 77 -20.22 18.32 -3.42
N GLY A 78 -20.56 17.08 -3.07
CA GLY A 78 -19.77 16.25 -2.19
C GLY A 78 -19.95 16.55 -0.70
N ILE A 79 -18.88 16.37 0.08
CA ILE A 79 -18.85 16.64 1.52
C ILE A 79 -17.75 17.64 1.80
N TRP A 80 -18.08 18.71 2.50
CA TRP A 80 -17.15 19.78 2.87
C TRP A 80 -16.94 19.79 4.37
N ILE A 81 -15.76 20.23 4.81
CA ILE A 81 -15.39 20.32 6.22
C ILE A 81 -14.76 21.67 6.50
N ALA A 82 -15.03 22.24 7.68
CA ALA A 82 -14.45 23.48 8.14
C ALA A 82 -14.24 23.52 9.66
N LYS A 83 -13.28 24.33 10.10
CA LYS A 83 -13.09 24.68 11.53
C LYS A 83 -14.15 25.70 11.95
N GLY A 84 -14.86 25.42 13.04
CA GLY A 84 -15.73 26.40 13.69
C GLY A 84 -14.89 27.46 14.41
N ILE A 85 -15.03 28.72 14.01
CA ILE A 85 -14.26 29.84 14.60
C ILE A 85 -14.90 30.22 15.93
N GLY A 86 -14.07 30.44 16.96
CA GLY A 86 -14.53 30.98 18.25
C GLY A 86 -15.46 30.07 19.06
N ILE A 87 -15.38 28.74 18.88
CA ILE A 87 -16.07 27.74 19.71
C ILE A 87 -15.03 26.83 20.35
N GLU A 88 -15.14 26.60 21.66
CA GLU A 88 -14.41 25.56 22.39
C GLU A 88 -15.40 24.59 23.06
N PRO A 89 -15.18 23.26 22.99
CA PRO A 89 -14.01 22.57 22.41
C PRO A 89 -13.92 22.70 20.89
N PHE A 90 -12.74 22.43 20.32
CA PHE A 90 -12.47 22.51 18.89
C PHE A 90 -13.59 21.85 18.07
N THR A 91 -14.35 22.63 17.32
CA THR A 91 -15.55 22.13 16.61
C THR A 91 -15.29 22.05 15.12
N ILE A 92 -15.61 20.90 14.54
CA ILE A 92 -15.50 20.64 13.11
C ILE A 92 -16.92 20.63 12.53
N ALA A 93 -17.20 21.53 11.59
CA ALA A 93 -18.45 21.55 10.85
C ALA A 93 -18.30 20.76 9.54
N ILE A 94 -19.27 19.90 9.24
CA ILE A 94 -19.35 19.10 8.00
C ILE A 94 -20.63 19.48 7.26
N ASP A 95 -20.47 20.04 6.06
CA ASP A 95 -21.58 20.32 5.15
C ASP A 95 -21.74 19.16 4.16
N VAL A 96 -22.86 18.45 4.28
CA VAL A 96 -23.20 17.33 3.39
C VAL A 96 -24.07 17.84 2.26
N GLU A 97 -23.77 17.40 1.04
CA GLU A 97 -24.63 17.63 -0.12
C GLU A 97 -26.10 17.32 0.19
N GLY A 98 -26.99 18.16 -0.33
CA GLY A 98 -28.42 18.02 -0.07
C GLY A 98 -29.01 16.77 -0.72
N SER A 99 -29.95 16.13 -0.01
CA SER A 99 -30.73 15.01 -0.55
C SER A 99 -31.80 15.47 -1.54
N ASP A 100 -32.35 14.52 -2.29
CA ASP A 100 -33.43 14.73 -3.27
C ASP A 100 -33.01 15.62 -4.45
N SER A 101 -31.80 15.39 -4.96
CA SER A 101 -31.26 16.16 -6.08
C SER A 101 -31.84 15.70 -7.43
N ARG A 102 -32.37 16.65 -8.21
CA ARG A 102 -32.82 16.39 -9.60
C ARG A 102 -31.65 16.02 -10.53
N GLU A 103 -30.47 16.53 -10.24
CA GLU A 103 -29.33 16.59 -11.16
C GLU A 103 -28.52 15.29 -11.23
N ARG A 104 -28.63 14.39 -10.24
CA ARG A 104 -27.83 13.15 -10.19
C ARG A 104 -28.50 11.90 -10.80
N GLY A 105 -29.77 11.98 -11.21
CA GLY A 105 -30.50 10.84 -11.78
C GLY A 105 -30.48 9.58 -10.89
N GLN A 106 -30.45 8.38 -11.49
CA GLN A 106 -30.52 7.10 -10.76
C GLN A 106 -29.34 6.84 -9.80
N ASN A 107 -28.18 7.48 -10.02
CA ASN A 107 -26.99 7.34 -9.16
C ASN A 107 -27.02 8.26 -7.92
N GLY A 108 -27.96 9.22 -7.87
CA GLY A 108 -28.10 10.17 -6.76
C GLY A 108 -28.42 9.49 -5.44
N ALA A 109 -29.37 8.54 -5.44
CA ALA A 109 -29.80 7.82 -4.24
C ALA A 109 -28.64 7.06 -3.55
N THR A 110 -27.72 6.49 -4.33
CA THR A 110 -26.54 5.79 -3.79
C THR A 110 -25.59 6.75 -3.11
N PHE A 111 -25.30 7.89 -3.73
CA PHE A 111 -24.41 8.90 -3.15
C PHE A 111 -25.03 9.57 -1.90
N GLU A 112 -26.33 9.86 -1.93
CA GLU A 112 -27.08 10.38 -0.78
C GLU A 112 -27.04 9.42 0.40
N LYS A 113 -27.24 8.11 0.14
CA LYS A 113 -27.07 7.08 1.16
C LYS A 113 -25.64 7.07 1.69
N GLN A 114 -24.64 6.99 0.82
CA GLN A 114 -23.23 6.93 1.24
C GLN A 114 -22.79 8.15 2.05
N SER A 115 -23.16 9.35 1.62
CA SER A 115 -22.83 10.59 2.31
C SER A 115 -23.52 10.71 3.67
N ALA A 116 -24.79 10.30 3.78
CA ALA A 116 -25.50 10.23 5.06
C ALA A 116 -24.85 9.23 6.03
N LEU A 117 -24.53 8.03 5.55
CA LEU A 117 -23.84 6.99 6.31
C LEU A 117 -22.47 7.48 6.83
N PHE A 118 -21.70 8.13 5.96
CA PHE A 118 -20.41 8.68 6.30
C PHE A 118 -20.51 9.76 7.40
N ALA A 119 -21.41 10.72 7.21
CA ALA A 119 -21.58 11.82 8.17
C ALA A 119 -22.09 11.31 9.53
N LEU A 120 -22.97 10.31 9.56
CA LEU A 120 -23.41 9.67 10.79
C LEU A 120 -22.30 8.89 11.50
N ALA A 121 -21.43 8.23 10.74
CA ALA A 121 -20.28 7.53 11.30
C ALA A 121 -19.14 8.47 11.71
N ILE A 122 -19.07 9.71 11.26
CA ILE A 122 -17.99 10.61 11.70
C ILE A 122 -18.44 11.63 12.75
N ALA A 123 -19.72 12.01 12.76
CA ALA A 123 -20.24 13.06 13.62
C ALA A 123 -20.58 12.59 15.03
N ASP A 124 -20.36 13.48 16.00
CA ASP A 124 -20.89 13.38 17.36
C ASP A 124 -22.30 13.98 17.42
N ILE A 125 -22.54 15.03 16.62
CA ILE A 125 -23.82 15.75 16.51
C ILE A 125 -24.23 15.80 15.04
N VAL A 126 -25.43 15.35 14.72
CA VAL A 126 -26.03 15.46 13.39
C VAL A 126 -27.19 16.44 13.43
N ILE A 127 -27.05 17.55 12.72
CA ILE A 127 -28.11 18.53 12.49
C ILE A 127 -28.99 18.04 11.35
N ILE A 128 -30.27 17.79 11.62
CA ILE A 128 -31.27 17.48 10.60
C ILE A 128 -32.03 18.77 10.29
N ASN A 129 -31.65 19.42 9.19
CA ASN A 129 -32.25 20.66 8.72
C ASN A 129 -33.48 20.36 7.87
N MET A 130 -34.67 20.77 8.32
CA MET A 130 -35.94 20.50 7.66
C MET A 130 -36.87 21.70 7.72
N TRP A 131 -37.76 21.86 6.75
CA TRP A 131 -38.76 22.94 6.80
C TRP A 131 -39.93 22.58 7.70
N CYS A 132 -40.50 23.57 8.42
CA CYS A 132 -41.65 23.33 9.28
C CYS A 132 -42.85 22.75 8.50
N HIS A 133 -43.05 23.20 7.26
CA HIS A 133 -44.16 22.75 6.41
C HIS A 133 -43.99 21.32 5.87
N ASP A 134 -42.81 20.72 6.02
CA ASP A 134 -42.56 19.33 5.66
C ASP A 134 -42.99 18.37 6.77
N ILE A 135 -43.15 18.85 8.01
CA ILE A 135 -43.63 18.02 9.12
C ILE A 135 -45.03 17.49 8.80
N GLY A 136 -45.20 16.16 8.86
CA GLY A 136 -46.44 15.48 8.51
C GLY A 136 -46.54 15.03 7.04
N ARG A 137 -45.57 15.38 6.17
CA ARG A 137 -45.50 14.86 4.80
C ARG A 137 -44.66 13.59 4.74
N GLU A 138 -45.08 12.61 3.94
CA GLU A 138 -44.44 11.30 3.92
C GLU A 138 -43.05 11.32 3.24
N HIS A 139 -42.91 12.03 2.12
CA HIS A 139 -41.65 12.11 1.36
C HIS A 139 -40.81 13.37 1.65
N ALA A 140 -41.45 14.52 1.89
CA ALA A 140 -40.74 15.79 2.10
C ALA A 140 -40.12 15.94 3.51
N ALA A 141 -40.60 15.19 4.50
CA ALA A 141 -40.08 15.24 5.88
C ALA A 141 -38.71 14.56 6.08
N SER A 142 -37.96 14.28 5.00
CA SER A 142 -36.71 13.52 5.06
C SER A 142 -36.85 12.11 5.67
N ARG A 143 -38.04 11.49 5.62
CA ARG A 143 -38.25 10.11 6.14
C ARG A 143 -37.31 9.07 5.52
N PRO A 144 -37.02 9.07 4.20
CA PRO A 144 -36.07 8.13 3.62
C PRO A 144 -34.65 8.27 4.19
N LEU A 145 -34.24 9.52 4.43
CA LEU A 145 -32.97 9.84 5.08
C LEU A 145 -32.94 9.34 6.52
N LEU A 146 -33.99 9.61 7.32
CA LEU A 146 -34.10 9.13 8.70
C LEU A 146 -34.12 7.60 8.78
N LYS A 147 -34.82 6.94 7.85
CA LYS A 147 -34.82 5.48 7.76
C LYS A 147 -33.41 4.94 7.51
N THR A 148 -32.68 5.55 6.58
CA THR A 148 -31.28 5.22 6.29
C THR A 148 -30.38 5.42 7.53
N VAL A 149 -30.55 6.54 8.24
CA VAL A 149 -29.78 6.86 9.46
C VAL A 149 -30.03 5.83 10.56
N PHE A 150 -31.28 5.45 10.80
CA PHE A 150 -31.63 4.49 11.84
C PHE A 150 -31.21 3.06 11.48
N GLU A 151 -31.43 2.62 10.24
CA GLU A 151 -30.96 1.32 9.72
C GLU A 151 -29.44 1.15 9.78
N ALA A 152 -28.69 2.24 9.60
CA ALA A 152 -27.24 2.23 9.69
C ALA A 152 -26.75 2.01 11.12
N MET A 153 -27.42 2.64 12.09
CA MET A 153 -26.99 2.68 13.48
C MET A 153 -27.40 1.42 14.25
N THR A 154 -28.53 0.79 13.92
CA THR A 154 -28.88 -0.53 14.49
C THR A 154 -27.84 -1.59 14.16
N ARG A 155 -27.11 -1.42 13.05
CA ARG A 155 -26.06 -2.36 12.59
C ARG A 155 -24.65 -1.93 12.99
N SER A 156 -24.47 -0.73 13.54
CA SER A 156 -23.17 -0.21 13.94
C SER A 156 -22.95 -0.37 15.45
N PHE A 157 -21.90 -1.08 15.86
CA PHE A 157 -21.54 -1.30 17.26
C PHE A 157 -20.92 -0.04 17.92
N ARG A 158 -21.63 1.09 17.93
CA ARG A 158 -21.21 2.27 18.70
C ARG A 158 -21.61 2.10 20.16
N SER A 159 -20.64 2.26 21.05
CA SER A 159 -20.85 2.30 22.50
C SER A 159 -21.35 3.66 23.00
N SER A 160 -21.40 4.69 22.14
CA SER A 160 -21.76 6.08 22.46
C SER A 160 -23.02 6.55 21.73
N LYS A 161 -23.84 7.36 22.40
CA LYS A 161 -25.03 7.98 21.80
C LYS A 161 -24.65 9.10 20.84
N THR A 162 -25.31 9.15 19.68
CA THR A 162 -25.19 10.27 18.72
C THR A 162 -26.31 11.28 18.99
N SER A 163 -26.02 12.57 19.00
CA SER A 163 -27.07 13.58 19.17
C SER A 163 -27.66 14.01 17.83
N LEU A 164 -28.97 13.86 17.68
CA LEU A 164 -29.75 14.32 16.54
C LEU A 164 -30.42 15.65 16.91
N LEU A 165 -29.95 16.74 16.31
CA LEU A 165 -30.49 18.08 16.47
C LEU A 165 -31.35 18.45 15.26
N PHE A 166 -32.66 18.33 15.39
CA PHE A 166 -33.61 18.77 14.37
C PHE A 166 -33.74 20.28 14.42
N VAL A 167 -33.42 20.94 13.30
CA VAL A 167 -33.57 22.39 13.13
C VAL A 167 -34.69 22.62 12.13
N LEU A 168 -35.83 23.07 12.65
CA LEU A 168 -37.01 23.39 11.88
C LEU A 168 -36.86 24.80 11.30
N ARG A 169 -36.91 24.91 9.98
CA ARG A 169 -36.78 26.16 9.23
C ARG A 169 -38.14 26.76 8.93
N ASP A 170 -38.19 28.09 8.82
CA ASP A 170 -39.38 28.87 8.53
C ASP A 170 -40.54 28.53 9.47
N GLN A 171 -40.32 28.84 10.75
CA GLN A 171 -41.32 28.66 11.79
C GLN A 171 -42.66 29.28 11.38
N THR A 172 -43.70 28.46 11.39
CA THR A 172 -45.07 28.86 11.07
C THR A 172 -45.81 29.29 12.34
N MET A 173 -47.10 29.66 12.20
CA MET A 173 -47.97 29.96 13.34
C MET A 173 -48.25 28.74 14.24
N THR A 174 -47.87 27.52 13.81
CA THR A 174 -48.02 26.32 14.63
C THR A 174 -47.06 26.36 15.82
N PRO A 175 -47.54 26.23 17.07
CA PRO A 175 -46.68 26.20 18.25
C PRO A 175 -45.60 25.12 18.15
N LEU A 176 -44.38 25.46 18.60
CA LEU A 176 -43.22 24.56 18.51
C LEU A 176 -43.46 23.26 19.28
N GLU A 177 -44.18 23.31 20.40
CA GLU A 177 -44.48 22.15 21.25
C GLU A 177 -45.29 21.09 20.48
N LEU A 178 -46.20 21.53 19.63
CA LEU A 178 -47.00 20.62 18.79
C LEU A 178 -46.16 20.01 17.67
N LEU A 179 -45.31 20.82 17.02
CA LEU A 179 -44.38 20.34 15.98
C LEU A 179 -43.38 19.34 16.56
N GLN A 180 -42.83 19.63 17.73
CA GLN A 180 -41.95 18.72 18.48
C GLN A 180 -42.64 17.40 18.78
N ARG A 181 -43.88 17.44 19.27
CA ARG A 181 -44.65 16.23 19.57
C ARG A 181 -44.89 15.38 18.32
N LEU A 182 -45.32 16.00 17.22
CA LEU A 182 -45.56 15.29 15.96
C LEU A 182 -44.28 14.67 15.40
N LEU A 183 -43.18 15.42 15.39
CA LEU A 183 -41.91 14.94 14.88
C LEU A 183 -41.35 13.80 15.74
N ARG A 184 -41.46 13.89 17.07
CA ARG A 184 -41.08 12.78 17.97
C ARG A 184 -41.90 11.52 17.70
N GLN A 185 -43.21 11.65 17.54
CA GLN A 185 -44.08 10.51 17.20
C GLN A 185 -43.70 9.87 15.85
N ASP A 186 -43.36 10.69 14.86
CA ASP A 186 -42.92 10.21 13.56
C ASP A 186 -41.56 9.50 13.62
N ILE A 187 -40.60 10.04 14.38
CA ILE A 187 -39.29 9.43 14.63
C ILE A 187 -39.47 8.05 15.28
N GLU A 188 -40.27 7.96 16.34
CA GLU A 188 -40.56 6.68 17.02
C GLU A 188 -41.22 5.66 16.09
N ARG A 189 -42.14 6.12 15.23
CA ARG A 189 -42.79 5.24 14.23
C ARG A 189 -41.79 4.71 13.21
N ILE A 190 -40.86 5.54 12.73
CA ILE A 190 -39.81 5.13 11.79
C ILE A 190 -38.87 4.14 12.47
N TRP A 191 -38.47 4.40 13.72
CA TRP A 191 -37.62 3.50 14.51
C TRP A 191 -38.27 2.13 14.71
N ALA A 192 -39.54 2.10 15.11
CA ALA A 192 -40.30 0.86 15.30
C ALA A 192 -40.36 0.03 14.01
N ALA A 193 -40.60 0.66 12.85
CA ALA A 193 -40.67 -0.03 11.57
C ALA A 193 -39.36 -0.73 11.18
N ILE A 194 -38.21 -0.20 11.62
CA ILE A 194 -36.88 -0.76 11.33
C ILE A 194 -36.52 -1.87 12.31
N ALA A 195 -36.81 -1.68 13.60
CA ALA A 195 -36.48 -2.61 14.67
C ALA A 195 -37.14 -4.00 14.52
N HIS A 196 -38.22 -4.11 13.73
CA HIS A 196 -38.89 -5.38 13.46
C HIS A 196 -38.18 -6.28 12.43
N ALA A 197 -37.18 -5.79 11.70
CA ALA A 197 -36.51 -6.53 10.63
C ALA A 197 -35.33 -7.42 11.08
N ASP A 198 -34.81 -7.23 12.30
CA ASP A 198 -33.63 -7.94 12.81
C ASP A 198 -33.93 -8.70 14.13
N VAL A 199 -33.27 -9.85 14.30
CA VAL A 199 -33.45 -10.77 15.45
C VAL A 199 -32.94 -10.17 16.78
N HIS A 200 -32.17 -9.08 16.71
CA HIS A 200 -31.58 -8.39 17.86
C HIS A 200 -32.36 -7.13 18.28
N LYS A 201 -33.48 -7.40 18.98
CA LYS A 201 -34.05 -6.66 20.12
C LYS A 201 -34.61 -5.23 19.94
N ARG A 202 -35.83 -5.11 20.49
CA ARG A 202 -36.66 -3.94 20.81
C ARG A 202 -35.98 -2.91 21.73
N THR A 203 -34.81 -2.45 21.33
CA THR A 203 -34.04 -1.45 22.08
C THR A 203 -34.61 -0.07 21.78
N PRO A 204 -34.93 0.74 22.80
CA PRO A 204 -35.53 2.05 22.58
C PRO A 204 -34.55 3.01 21.90
N LEU A 205 -35.08 3.99 21.17
CA LEU A 205 -34.30 4.97 20.39
C LEU A 205 -33.30 5.74 21.27
N ASP A 206 -33.70 6.02 22.51
CA ASP A 206 -32.93 6.78 23.49
C ASP A 206 -31.63 6.08 23.93
N GLU A 207 -31.48 4.77 23.72
CA GLU A 207 -30.22 4.07 23.93
C GLU A 207 -29.16 4.42 22.87
N PHE A 208 -29.59 4.81 21.66
CA PHE A 208 -28.71 5.14 20.54
C PHE A 208 -28.57 6.65 20.30
N PHE A 209 -29.64 7.42 20.55
CA PHE A 209 -29.69 8.82 20.17
C PHE A 209 -30.21 9.74 21.27
N ASN A 210 -29.63 10.93 21.31
CA ASN A 210 -30.23 12.07 22.01
C ASN A 210 -30.97 12.93 21.00
N VAL A 211 -32.29 13.11 21.16
CA VAL A 211 -33.12 13.84 20.19
C VAL A 211 -33.51 15.22 20.71
N GLU A 212 -32.96 16.23 20.07
CA GLU A 212 -33.16 17.65 20.34
C GLU A 212 -33.88 18.31 19.15
N ILE A 213 -34.85 19.19 19.42
CA ILE A 213 -35.64 19.85 18.37
C ILE A 213 -35.73 21.34 18.66
N THR A 214 -35.35 22.17 17.70
CA THR A 214 -35.44 23.64 17.76
C THR A 214 -36.05 24.18 16.48
N ALA A 215 -36.65 25.37 16.52
CA ALA A 215 -37.11 26.08 15.34
C ALA A 215 -36.37 27.39 15.16
N LEU A 216 -36.21 27.80 13.91
CA LEU A 216 -35.67 29.08 13.50
C LEU A 216 -36.73 29.82 12.65
N PRO A 217 -36.86 31.14 12.81
CA PRO A 217 -37.79 31.94 12.01
C PRO A 217 -37.35 32.00 10.55
N SER A 218 -38.18 32.58 9.69
CA SER A 218 -37.82 32.72 8.27
C SER A 218 -36.62 33.65 8.11
N TYR A 219 -35.62 33.19 7.35
CA TYR A 219 -34.44 33.99 7.06
C TYR A 219 -34.79 35.20 6.19
N GLU A 220 -35.65 34.99 5.19
CA GLU A 220 -36.04 36.01 4.21
C GLU A 220 -36.96 37.07 4.82
N LEU A 221 -37.91 36.65 5.66
CA LEU A 221 -38.91 37.57 6.23
C LEU A 221 -38.44 38.21 7.55
N GLU A 222 -37.62 37.51 8.33
CA GLU A 222 -37.31 37.88 9.72
C GLU A 222 -35.80 37.73 10.03
N GLU A 223 -34.93 38.24 9.16
CA GLU A 223 -33.47 38.06 9.24
C GLU A 223 -32.86 38.42 10.62
N MET A 224 -33.31 39.52 11.24
CA MET A 224 -32.79 39.94 12.55
C MET A 224 -33.09 38.90 13.64
N LYS A 225 -34.35 38.43 13.70
CA LYS A 225 -34.76 37.38 14.65
C LYS A 225 -34.09 36.06 14.34
N PHE A 226 -33.91 35.72 13.07
CA PHE A 226 -33.17 34.53 12.66
C PHE A 226 -31.73 34.59 13.18
N THR A 227 -31.05 35.72 12.97
CA THR A 227 -29.67 35.91 13.41
C THR A 227 -29.55 35.84 14.93
N GLU A 228 -30.50 36.42 15.67
CA GLU A 228 -30.56 36.32 17.14
C GLU A 228 -30.76 34.87 17.61
N GLN A 229 -31.73 34.15 17.03
CA GLN A 229 -32.02 32.75 17.37
C GLN A 229 -30.84 31.82 17.02
N VAL A 230 -30.17 32.06 15.90
CA VAL A 230 -28.94 31.33 15.52
C VAL A 230 -27.82 31.61 16.51
N ALA A 231 -27.68 32.85 16.98
CA ALA A 231 -26.69 33.18 18.02
C ALA A 231 -26.98 32.46 19.35
N ARG A 232 -28.26 32.31 19.73
CA ARG A 232 -28.68 31.51 20.89
C ARG A 232 -28.40 30.02 20.68
N LEU A 233 -28.71 29.48 19.50
CA LEU A 233 -28.42 28.09 19.15
C LEU A 233 -26.92 27.80 19.19
N ARG A 234 -26.10 28.73 18.68
CA ARG A 234 -24.64 28.65 18.71
C ARG A 234 -24.10 28.48 20.14
N GLN A 235 -24.72 29.08 21.16
CA GLN A 235 -24.31 28.92 22.55
C GLN A 235 -24.32 27.45 23.02
N ARG A 236 -25.19 26.61 22.45
CA ARG A 236 -25.29 25.19 22.81
C ARG A 236 -24.10 24.34 22.34
N PHE A 237 -23.28 24.85 21.43
CA PHE A 237 -22.09 24.15 20.92
C PHE A 237 -20.85 24.44 21.77
N PHE A 238 -20.85 25.52 22.55
CA PHE A 238 -19.84 25.74 23.57
C PHE A 238 -19.97 24.67 24.66
N LEU A 239 -18.85 24.14 25.13
CA LEU A 239 -18.83 23.06 26.12
C LEU A 239 -19.63 21.82 25.71
N SER A 240 -19.86 21.62 24.40
CA SER A 240 -20.68 20.53 23.88
C SER A 240 -20.23 19.14 24.34
N THR A 241 -18.93 18.93 24.55
CA THR A 241 -18.37 17.64 25.05
C THR A 241 -18.47 17.47 26.57
N SER A 242 -18.94 18.47 27.30
CA SER A 242 -19.13 18.38 28.76
C SER A 242 -20.35 17.53 29.07
N ARG A 243 -20.43 16.98 30.29
CA ARG A 243 -21.59 16.19 30.74
C ARG A 243 -22.88 17.02 30.61
N GLY A 244 -23.89 16.47 29.93
CA GLY A 244 -25.15 17.17 29.63
C GLY A 244 -25.11 18.11 28.42
N GLY A 245 -23.95 18.27 27.78
CA GLY A 245 -23.82 18.96 26.50
C GLY A 245 -24.24 18.09 25.31
N LEU A 246 -24.35 18.70 24.12
CA LEU A 246 -24.79 18.02 22.90
C LEU A 246 -23.92 16.81 22.50
N ALA A 247 -22.66 16.74 22.91
CA ALA A 247 -21.75 15.61 22.68
C ALA A 247 -21.26 14.99 24.01
N GLY A 248 -22.00 15.20 25.10
CA GLY A 248 -21.59 14.82 26.46
C GLY A 248 -21.64 13.33 26.76
N ASP A 249 -22.43 12.55 26.02
CA ASP A 249 -22.56 11.08 26.18
C ASP A 249 -21.53 10.28 25.38
N ARG A 250 -20.48 10.97 24.89
CA ARG A 250 -19.37 10.34 24.19
C ARG A 250 -18.55 9.48 25.15
N LYS A 251 -18.89 8.20 25.25
CA LYS A 251 -18.06 7.20 25.94
C LYS A 251 -16.74 7.04 25.17
N ASP A 252 -15.62 7.21 25.87
CA ASP A 252 -14.25 7.12 25.34
C ASP A 252 -13.96 8.10 24.20
N GLY A 253 -13.78 9.37 24.55
CA GLY A 253 -13.35 10.41 23.61
C GLY A 253 -12.11 9.96 22.81
N GLN A 254 -12.31 9.60 21.55
CA GLN A 254 -11.19 9.21 20.69
C GLN A 254 -10.29 10.41 20.35
N PRO A 255 -8.95 10.28 20.39
CA PRO A 255 -8.05 11.38 20.06
C PRO A 255 -8.28 11.95 18.65
N ALA A 256 -8.26 13.28 18.56
CA ALA A 256 -8.40 14.06 17.34
C ALA A 256 -7.35 13.68 16.28
N SER A 257 -6.16 13.24 16.72
CA SER A 257 -5.10 12.73 15.84
C SER A 257 -5.54 11.55 14.96
N GLY A 258 -6.55 10.79 15.38
CA GLY A 258 -7.09 9.66 14.61
C GLY A 258 -8.17 10.05 13.59
N LEU A 259 -8.72 11.28 13.65
CA LEU A 259 -9.85 11.69 12.79
C LEU A 259 -9.55 11.58 11.29
N PRO A 260 -8.39 12.05 10.76
CA PRO A 260 -8.10 11.97 9.32
C PRO A 260 -8.23 10.56 8.76
N LEU A 261 -7.69 9.58 9.47
CA LEU A 261 -7.81 8.21 9.06
C LEU A 261 -9.23 7.69 9.21
N ARG A 262 -9.87 7.92 10.35
CA ARG A 262 -11.23 7.39 10.58
C ARG A 262 -12.15 7.81 9.44
N ALA A 263 -12.06 9.06 9.01
CA ALA A 263 -12.74 9.54 7.81
C ALA A 263 -12.39 8.70 6.58
N GLN A 264 -11.11 8.46 6.31
CA GLN A 264 -10.67 7.61 5.21
C GLN A 264 -11.27 6.19 5.26
N GLN A 265 -11.17 5.49 6.38
CA GLN A 265 -11.64 4.10 6.47
C GLN A 265 -13.16 4.00 6.42
N ILE A 266 -13.88 4.90 7.11
CA ILE A 266 -15.34 4.96 7.04
C ILE A 266 -15.77 5.16 5.58
N TRP A 267 -15.15 6.08 4.86
CA TRP A 267 -15.48 6.33 3.46
C TRP A 267 -15.21 5.13 2.54
N GLU A 268 -14.07 4.45 2.69
CA GLU A 268 -13.75 3.26 1.91
C GLU A 268 -14.71 2.10 2.18
N THR A 269 -15.15 1.92 3.43
CA THR A 269 -16.15 0.90 3.80
C THR A 269 -17.51 1.22 3.20
N VAL A 270 -17.95 2.47 3.36
CA VAL A 270 -19.21 2.99 2.79
C VAL A 270 -19.24 2.85 1.27
N LYS A 271 -18.12 3.16 0.58
CA LYS A 271 -18.00 3.01 -0.88
C LYS A 271 -18.13 1.58 -1.37
N LYS A 272 -17.65 0.61 -0.60
CA LYS A 272 -17.72 -0.82 -0.97
C LYS A 272 -19.13 -1.40 -0.85
N ASN A 273 -20.14 -0.59 -0.49
CA ASN A 273 -21.53 -0.99 -0.26
C ASN A 273 -21.65 -2.24 0.63
N LYS A 274 -20.65 -2.48 1.48
CA LYS A 274 -20.77 -3.41 2.58
C LYS A 274 -21.57 -2.68 3.67
N ASP A 275 -22.40 -3.41 4.40
CA ASP A 275 -23.04 -2.88 5.59
C ASP A 275 -22.01 -2.16 6.48
N LEU A 276 -22.43 -1.17 7.27
CA LEU A 276 -21.58 -0.40 8.20
C LEU A 276 -21.09 -1.27 9.37
N ASP A 277 -20.48 -2.40 9.07
CA ASP A 277 -19.76 -3.24 10.01
C ASP A 277 -18.38 -2.61 10.22
N LEU A 278 -18.40 -1.45 10.89
CA LEU A 278 -17.19 -0.75 11.27
C LEU A 278 -16.60 -1.47 12.50
N PRO A 279 -15.32 -1.83 12.48
CA PRO A 279 -14.66 -2.35 13.67
C PRO A 279 -14.81 -1.37 14.83
N PRO A 280 -14.82 -1.84 16.09
CA PRO A 280 -14.83 -0.98 17.25
C PRO A 280 -13.76 0.11 17.13
N PRO A 281 -14.01 1.35 17.59
CA PRO A 281 -13.08 2.44 17.30
C PRO A 281 -11.66 2.26 17.86
N GLN A 282 -11.52 1.48 18.94
CA GLN A 282 -10.21 1.09 19.49
C GLN A 282 -9.44 0.17 18.53
N VAL A 283 -10.12 -0.84 17.96
CA VAL A 283 -9.60 -1.73 16.90
C VAL A 283 -9.20 -0.91 15.68
N LEU A 284 -10.00 0.09 15.32
CA LEU A 284 -9.74 0.98 14.18
C LEU A 284 -8.46 1.81 14.39
N VAL A 285 -8.33 2.45 15.55
CA VAL A 285 -7.15 3.24 15.92
C VAL A 285 -5.90 2.37 16.03
N ALA A 286 -6.02 1.18 16.62
CA ALA A 286 -4.91 0.23 16.72
C ALA A 286 -4.46 -0.24 15.33
N THR A 287 -5.41 -0.61 14.45
CA THR A 287 -5.13 -1.03 13.07
C THR A 287 -4.36 0.05 12.33
N PHE A 288 -4.78 1.31 12.50
CA PHE A 288 -4.07 2.42 11.91
C PHE A 288 -2.68 2.62 12.42
N ARG A 289 -2.53 2.65 13.75
CA ARG A 289 -1.26 2.99 14.39
C ARG A 289 -0.23 1.94 14.00
N CYS A 290 -0.61 0.66 14.04
CA CYS A 290 0.18 -0.43 13.49
C CYS A 290 0.49 -0.20 11.99
N GLU A 291 -0.49 0.16 11.16
CA GLU A 291 -0.23 0.43 9.74
C GLU A 291 0.71 1.63 9.49
N GLN A 292 0.61 2.71 10.27
CA GLN A 292 1.48 3.88 10.18
C GLN A 292 2.89 3.57 10.63
N ILE A 293 3.06 2.91 11.77
CA ILE A 293 4.36 2.44 12.25
C ILE A 293 4.98 1.56 11.16
N ALA A 294 4.23 0.59 10.61
CA ALA A 294 4.70 -0.25 9.51
C ALA A 294 5.11 0.56 8.26
N LYS A 295 4.28 1.53 7.84
CA LYS A 295 4.58 2.38 6.68
C LYS A 295 5.84 3.23 6.93
N GLU A 296 5.99 3.78 8.13
CA GLU A 296 7.15 4.55 8.54
C GLU A 296 8.41 3.68 8.55
N LYS A 297 8.36 2.48 9.16
CA LYS A 297 9.50 1.54 9.15
C LYS A 297 9.89 1.13 7.74
N LEU A 298 8.91 0.87 6.87
CA LEU A 298 9.17 0.57 5.47
C LEU A 298 9.81 1.74 4.72
N SER A 299 9.37 2.98 4.97
CA SER A 299 9.98 4.18 4.39
C SER A 299 11.41 4.37 4.86
N ARG A 300 11.68 4.18 6.16
CA ARG A 300 13.03 4.25 6.73
C ARG A 300 13.94 3.16 6.15
N LEU A 301 13.46 1.92 6.05
CA LEU A 301 14.19 0.82 5.39
C LEU A 301 14.65 1.20 3.97
N LYS A 302 13.78 1.83 3.17
CA LYS A 302 14.13 2.25 1.80
C LYS A 302 15.22 3.32 1.73
N LEU A 303 15.38 4.09 2.80
CA LEU A 303 16.35 5.17 2.94
C LEU A 303 17.55 4.77 3.82
N ASP A 304 17.62 3.51 4.26
CA ASP A 304 18.69 3.03 5.11
C ASP A 304 20.03 3.08 4.37
N GLU A 305 21.00 3.79 4.92
CA GLU A 305 22.31 4.02 4.28
C GLU A 305 23.06 2.70 4.03
N THR A 306 22.95 1.76 4.97
CA THR A 306 23.61 0.44 4.86
C THR A 306 23.00 -0.37 3.72
N TRP A 307 21.67 -0.35 3.61
CA TRP A 307 20.95 -0.99 2.50
C TRP A 307 21.31 -0.35 1.15
N LEU A 308 21.30 0.99 1.07
CA LEU A 308 21.64 1.71 -0.16
C LEU A 308 23.08 1.46 -0.60
N ALA A 309 24.03 1.45 0.34
CA ALA A 309 25.43 1.13 0.06
C ALA A 309 25.60 -0.31 -0.46
N MET A 310 24.85 -1.28 0.08
CA MET A 310 24.86 -2.65 -0.44
C MET A 310 24.25 -2.74 -1.84
N GLY A 311 23.15 -2.02 -2.09
CA GLY A 311 22.55 -1.93 -3.41
C GLY A 311 23.51 -1.39 -4.46
N GLU A 312 24.33 -0.40 -4.10
CA GLU A 312 25.37 0.14 -4.98
C GLU A 312 26.54 -0.85 -5.17
N ALA A 313 27.01 -1.48 -4.09
CA ALA A 313 28.07 -2.49 -4.16
C ALA A 313 27.68 -3.67 -5.06
N LEU A 314 26.40 -4.09 -5.03
CA LEU A 314 25.87 -5.15 -5.89
C LEU A 314 25.94 -4.81 -7.39
N LYS A 315 25.92 -3.53 -7.78
CA LYS A 315 26.13 -3.16 -9.19
C LYS A 315 27.54 -3.49 -9.67
N SER A 316 28.52 -3.47 -8.75
CA SER A 316 29.93 -3.70 -9.05
C SER A 316 30.34 -5.18 -8.92
N GLY A 317 29.60 -6.00 -8.17
CA GLY A 317 29.92 -7.41 -7.97
C GLY A 317 29.19 -8.04 -6.78
N PRO A 318 29.52 -9.30 -6.42
CA PRO A 318 28.90 -9.95 -5.26
C PRO A 318 29.28 -9.24 -3.96
N VAL A 319 28.34 -9.19 -3.03
CA VAL A 319 28.57 -8.63 -1.69
C VAL A 319 28.73 -9.77 -0.69
N SER A 320 29.85 -9.77 0.03
CA SER A 320 30.11 -10.77 1.08
C SER A 320 29.11 -10.62 2.24
N GLU A 321 28.61 -11.77 2.72
CA GLU A 321 27.66 -11.88 3.84
C GLU A 321 26.35 -11.12 3.60
N LEU A 322 25.91 -11.04 2.34
CA LEU A 322 24.67 -10.35 1.99
C LEU A 322 23.46 -10.90 2.78
N GLY A 323 23.37 -12.23 2.94
CA GLY A 323 22.27 -12.89 3.64
C GLY A 323 22.15 -12.44 5.09
N GLU A 324 23.23 -12.52 5.87
CA GLU A 324 23.29 -12.07 7.26
C GLU A 324 23.04 -10.56 7.40
N LYS A 325 23.67 -9.75 6.55
CA LYS A 325 23.52 -8.29 6.56
C LYS A 325 22.09 -7.85 6.28
N LEU A 326 21.46 -8.39 5.24
CA LEU A 326 20.06 -8.11 4.93
C LEU A 326 19.12 -8.63 6.00
N SER A 327 19.37 -9.84 6.51
CA SER A 327 18.57 -10.40 7.61
C SER A 327 18.63 -9.52 8.85
N SER A 328 19.81 -8.97 9.19
CA SER A 328 19.97 -8.05 10.32
C SER A 328 19.26 -6.71 10.11
N ILE A 329 19.30 -6.16 8.89
CA ILE A 329 18.59 -4.92 8.55
C ILE A 329 17.07 -5.14 8.68
N LEU A 330 16.56 -6.21 8.08
CA LEU A 330 15.13 -6.56 8.18
C LEU A 330 14.70 -6.76 9.63
N GLU A 331 15.48 -7.52 10.41
CA GLU A 331 15.19 -7.80 11.82
C GLU A 331 15.18 -6.51 12.66
N ASN A 332 16.10 -5.58 12.41
CA ASN A 332 16.12 -4.29 13.10
C ASN A 332 14.80 -3.52 12.90
N TYR A 333 14.31 -3.41 11.67
CA TYR A 333 13.07 -2.69 11.38
C TYR A 333 11.82 -3.43 11.88
N LEU A 334 11.79 -4.76 11.82
CA LEU A 334 10.72 -5.56 12.40
C LEU A 334 10.69 -5.44 13.92
N CYS A 335 11.85 -5.49 14.58
CA CYS A 335 11.97 -5.31 16.03
C CYS A 335 11.56 -3.90 16.48
N GLN A 336 11.91 -2.85 15.71
CA GLN A 336 11.44 -1.50 15.99
C GLN A 336 9.92 -1.38 15.85
N TYR A 337 9.33 -2.02 14.85
CA TYR A 337 7.87 -2.12 14.73
C TYR A 337 7.27 -2.81 15.96
N ASP A 338 7.82 -3.96 16.36
CA ASP A 338 7.32 -4.76 17.49
C ASP A 338 7.35 -3.95 18.80
N LYS A 339 8.40 -3.15 19.02
CA LYS A 339 8.53 -2.25 20.19
C LYS A 339 7.48 -1.13 20.17
N GLU A 340 7.25 -0.50 19.02
CA GLU A 340 6.30 0.62 18.91
C GLU A 340 4.84 0.15 18.90
N ALA A 341 4.58 -1.08 18.42
CA ALA A 341 3.25 -1.65 18.33
C ALA A 341 2.82 -2.49 19.56
N ILE A 342 3.68 -2.61 20.58
CA ILE A 342 3.51 -3.56 21.70
C ILE A 342 2.19 -3.36 22.47
N ASN A 343 1.72 -2.11 22.58
CA ASN A 343 0.54 -1.73 23.34
C ASN A 343 -0.78 -1.91 22.57
N TYR A 344 -0.73 -2.35 21.32
CA TYR A 344 -1.92 -2.61 20.51
C TYR A 344 -2.34 -4.08 20.56
N GLU A 345 -3.59 -4.34 20.19
CA GLU A 345 -4.16 -5.68 20.15
C GLU A 345 -3.28 -6.64 19.32
N GLU A 346 -3.08 -7.85 19.86
CA GLU A 346 -2.13 -8.81 19.31
C GLU A 346 -2.48 -9.26 17.88
N SER A 347 -3.77 -9.50 17.61
CA SER A 347 -4.27 -9.88 16.28
C SER A 347 -3.88 -8.84 15.22
N ILE A 348 -4.13 -7.56 15.54
CA ILE A 348 -3.92 -6.40 14.68
C ILE A 348 -2.44 -6.14 14.44
N ARG A 349 -1.62 -6.15 15.51
CA ARG A 349 -0.18 -5.90 15.39
C ARG A 349 0.48 -7.03 14.59
N ASN A 350 0.07 -8.28 14.77
CA ASN A 350 0.62 -9.43 14.05
C ASN A 350 0.25 -9.40 12.57
N GLU A 351 -0.98 -9.01 12.23
CA GLU A 351 -1.39 -8.84 10.83
C GLU A 351 -0.58 -7.75 10.12
N ASN A 352 -0.42 -6.59 10.76
CA ASN A 352 0.36 -5.48 10.20
C ASN A 352 1.85 -5.79 10.14
N ARG A 353 2.39 -6.56 11.10
CA ARG A 353 3.76 -7.07 11.08
C ARG A 353 4.02 -7.93 9.84
N ARG A 354 3.12 -8.89 9.54
CA ARG A 354 3.21 -9.73 8.35
C ARG A 354 3.13 -8.91 7.05
N LYS A 355 2.27 -7.89 7.02
CA LYS A 355 2.18 -6.96 5.87
C LYS A 355 3.45 -6.15 5.68
N LEU A 356 4.08 -5.68 6.77
CA LEU A 356 5.37 -4.99 6.74
C LEU A 356 6.46 -5.91 6.20
N GLU A 357 6.60 -7.11 6.77
CA GLU A 357 7.57 -8.12 6.36
C GLU A 357 7.43 -8.46 4.88
N ALA A 358 6.23 -8.77 4.39
CA ALA A 358 5.99 -9.06 2.98
C ALA A 358 6.36 -7.88 2.05
N LYS A 359 6.13 -6.63 2.47
CA LYS A 359 6.53 -5.44 1.69
C LYS A 359 8.04 -5.20 1.73
N ALA A 360 8.68 -5.41 2.87
CA ALA A 360 10.13 -5.27 3.04
C ALA A 360 10.87 -6.31 2.20
N LEU A 361 10.41 -7.56 2.21
CA LEU A 361 10.93 -8.64 1.36
C LEU A 361 10.83 -8.27 -0.13
N LYS A 362 9.72 -7.69 -0.58
CA LYS A 362 9.60 -7.20 -1.97
C LYS A 362 10.63 -6.13 -2.33
N VAL A 363 11.05 -5.29 -1.38
CA VAL A 363 12.07 -4.25 -1.61
C VAL A 363 13.45 -4.88 -1.80
N VAL A 364 13.81 -5.90 -1.01
CA VAL A 364 15.16 -6.50 -1.06
C VAL A 364 15.30 -7.63 -2.08
N ARG A 365 14.18 -8.18 -2.58
CA ARG A 365 14.15 -9.28 -3.58
C ARG A 365 15.04 -9.03 -4.81
N PRO A 366 15.06 -7.84 -5.44
CA PRO A 366 15.91 -7.60 -6.60
C PRO A 366 17.42 -7.73 -6.28
N ALA A 367 17.84 -7.32 -5.08
CA ALA A 367 19.22 -7.45 -4.64
C ALA A 367 19.64 -8.91 -4.44
N TYR A 368 18.77 -9.72 -3.83
CA TYR A 368 19.00 -11.17 -3.71
C TYR A 368 19.11 -11.83 -5.10
N ALA A 369 18.20 -11.51 -6.02
CA ALA A 369 18.25 -12.03 -7.38
C ALA A 369 19.54 -11.62 -8.11
N ALA A 370 20.00 -10.37 -7.95
CA ALA A 370 21.26 -9.90 -8.52
C ALA A 370 22.46 -10.67 -7.95
N MET A 371 22.51 -10.89 -6.63
CA MET A 371 23.56 -11.67 -5.97
C MET A 371 23.70 -13.08 -6.56
N LEU A 372 22.57 -13.78 -6.77
CA LEU A 372 22.58 -15.12 -7.38
C LEU A 372 23.17 -15.09 -8.81
N GLN A 373 22.86 -14.06 -9.61
CA GLN A 373 23.44 -13.91 -10.94
C GLN A 373 24.94 -13.63 -10.90
N HIS A 374 25.41 -12.83 -9.95
CA HIS A 374 26.85 -12.61 -9.76
C HIS A 374 27.58 -13.90 -9.38
N LEU A 375 27.00 -14.70 -8.47
CA LEU A 375 27.56 -16.00 -8.09
C LEU A 375 27.65 -16.94 -9.30
N ARG A 376 26.61 -17.01 -10.13
CA ARG A 376 26.64 -17.78 -11.39
C ARG A 376 27.74 -17.28 -12.33
N SER A 377 27.84 -15.96 -12.55
CA SER A 377 28.86 -15.38 -13.43
C SER A 377 30.29 -15.70 -12.94
N ILE A 378 30.52 -15.64 -11.63
CA ILE A 378 31.81 -15.97 -11.02
C ILE A 378 32.12 -17.46 -11.17
N ALA A 379 31.14 -18.33 -10.91
CA ALA A 379 31.31 -19.77 -11.07
C ALA A 379 31.68 -20.12 -12.53
N LEU A 380 31.00 -19.52 -13.51
CA LEU A 380 31.26 -19.73 -14.94
C LEU A 380 32.63 -19.23 -15.37
N LYS A 381 32.99 -17.98 -15.06
CA LYS A 381 34.30 -17.43 -15.41
C LYS A 381 35.43 -18.27 -14.80
N SER A 382 35.27 -18.65 -13.53
CA SER A 382 36.25 -19.48 -12.83
C SER A 382 36.33 -20.91 -13.36
N LEU A 383 35.25 -21.43 -13.95
CA LEU A 383 35.22 -22.72 -14.64
C LEU A 383 35.94 -22.63 -15.99
N GLN A 384 35.59 -21.64 -16.81
CA GLN A 384 36.19 -21.41 -18.13
C GLN A 384 37.72 -21.34 -18.05
N THR A 385 38.27 -20.47 -17.18
CA THR A 385 39.72 -20.34 -17.02
C THR A 385 40.38 -21.66 -16.58
N ARG A 386 39.72 -22.44 -15.74
CA ARG A 386 40.28 -23.70 -15.26
C ARG A 386 40.24 -24.78 -16.33
N LEU A 387 39.14 -24.88 -17.09
CA LEU A 387 39.01 -25.81 -18.20
C LEU A 387 40.01 -25.51 -19.32
N GLU A 388 40.24 -24.25 -19.66
CA GLU A 388 41.28 -23.85 -20.62
C GLU A 388 42.69 -24.32 -20.19
N THR A 389 42.96 -24.29 -18.89
CA THR A 389 44.22 -24.80 -18.33
C THR A 389 44.28 -26.32 -18.43
N THR A 390 43.20 -27.02 -18.04
CA THR A 390 43.08 -28.48 -18.13
C THR A 390 43.27 -28.99 -19.56
N VAL A 391 42.68 -28.32 -20.57
CA VAL A 391 42.84 -28.68 -21.99
C VAL A 391 44.29 -28.59 -22.45
N LYS A 392 45.06 -27.60 -21.96
CA LYS A 392 46.47 -27.41 -22.32
C LYS A 392 47.41 -28.40 -21.61
N GLU A 393 47.10 -28.77 -20.38
CA GLU A 393 47.97 -29.59 -19.52
C GLU A 393 47.67 -31.11 -19.64
N ALA A 394 46.48 -31.49 -20.10
CA ALA A 394 46.05 -32.88 -20.09
C ALA A 394 46.81 -33.75 -21.10
N SER A 395 47.45 -34.81 -20.59
CA SER A 395 48.08 -35.87 -21.37
C SER A 395 47.56 -37.23 -20.91
N GLY A 396 46.69 -37.86 -21.73
CA GLY A 396 46.18 -39.23 -21.52
C GLY A 396 44.77 -39.32 -20.93
N ASP A 397 44.40 -40.52 -20.47
CA ASP A 397 43.02 -40.97 -20.14
C ASP A 397 42.36 -40.29 -18.92
N GLY A 398 42.98 -39.27 -18.33
CA GLY A 398 42.51 -38.57 -17.11
C GLY A 398 41.69 -37.30 -17.34
N PHE A 399 41.48 -36.87 -18.58
CA PHE A 399 40.83 -35.59 -18.91
C PHE A 399 39.38 -35.49 -18.40
N GLU A 400 38.54 -36.51 -18.68
CA GLU A 400 37.13 -36.52 -18.28
C GLU A 400 36.97 -36.41 -16.76
N ALA A 401 37.76 -37.18 -16.00
CA ALA A 401 37.74 -37.12 -14.54
C ALA A 401 38.18 -35.76 -14.00
N ALA A 402 39.16 -35.10 -14.64
CA ALA A 402 39.62 -33.76 -14.27
C ALA A 402 38.56 -32.68 -14.54
N VAL A 403 37.86 -32.79 -15.68
CA VAL A 403 36.75 -31.90 -16.06
C VAL A 403 35.58 -32.07 -15.09
N ASP A 404 35.17 -33.30 -14.81
CA ASP A 404 34.08 -33.60 -13.86
C ASP A 404 34.38 -33.09 -12.45
N SER A 405 35.59 -33.34 -11.96
CA SER A 405 36.05 -32.82 -10.66
C SER A 405 36.01 -31.28 -10.63
N CYS A 406 36.43 -30.61 -11.71
CA CYS A 406 36.39 -29.16 -11.81
C CYS A 406 34.95 -28.62 -11.80
N CYS A 407 34.04 -29.22 -12.58
CA CYS A 407 32.62 -28.86 -12.62
C CYS A 407 31.97 -29.01 -11.24
N GLN A 408 32.17 -30.15 -10.58
CA GLN A 408 31.65 -30.40 -9.24
C GLN A 408 32.20 -29.42 -8.19
N SER A 409 33.48 -29.06 -8.27
CA SER A 409 34.10 -28.08 -7.38
C SER A 409 33.47 -26.69 -7.52
N ARG A 410 33.17 -26.27 -8.75
CA ARG A 410 32.56 -24.96 -9.03
C ARG A 410 31.09 -24.93 -8.66
N MET A 411 30.37 -26.01 -8.89
CA MET A 411 29.00 -26.17 -8.42
C MET A 411 28.91 -26.04 -6.90
N ARG A 412 29.80 -26.74 -6.16
CA ARG A 412 29.87 -26.63 -4.69
C ARG A 412 30.22 -25.22 -4.20
N LYS A 413 31.04 -24.47 -4.93
CA LYS A 413 31.33 -23.05 -4.60
C LYS A 413 30.12 -22.15 -4.82
N PHE A 414 29.37 -22.38 -5.90
CA PHE A 414 28.12 -21.67 -6.15
C PHE A 414 27.08 -21.96 -5.05
N GLU A 415 26.89 -23.24 -4.71
CA GLU A 415 25.94 -23.67 -3.67
C GLU A 415 26.26 -23.02 -2.31
N ARG A 416 27.53 -23.03 -1.87
CA ARG A 416 27.93 -22.30 -0.65
C ARG A 416 27.68 -20.81 -0.72
N GLY A 417 27.92 -20.18 -1.88
CA GLY A 417 27.60 -18.77 -2.06
C GLY A 417 26.11 -18.47 -1.97
N CYS A 418 25.25 -19.39 -2.42
CA CYS A 418 23.81 -19.29 -2.25
C CYS A 418 23.40 -19.44 -0.78
N GLU A 419 24.00 -20.38 -0.06
CA GLU A 419 23.80 -20.54 1.39
C GLU A 419 24.17 -19.27 2.16
N ASP A 420 25.33 -18.66 1.86
CA ASP A 420 25.78 -17.40 2.48
C ASP A 420 24.88 -16.19 2.12
N ALA A 421 24.21 -16.25 0.96
CA ALA A 421 23.29 -15.21 0.50
C ALA A 421 21.85 -15.39 1.03
N ALA A 422 21.55 -16.53 1.66
CA ALA A 422 20.22 -16.84 2.14
C ALA A 422 19.74 -15.84 3.21
N ILE A 423 18.50 -15.39 3.08
CA ILE A 423 17.88 -14.42 4.00
C ILE A 423 16.96 -15.20 4.93
N ARG A 424 17.14 -15.04 6.26
CA ARG A 424 16.43 -15.85 7.27
C ARG A 424 14.91 -15.68 7.24
N GLN A 425 14.43 -14.48 6.89
CA GLN A 425 13.01 -14.16 6.84
C GLN A 425 12.30 -14.66 5.55
N VAL A 426 13.01 -15.33 4.63
CA VAL A 426 12.48 -15.78 3.34
C VAL A 426 12.34 -17.29 3.31
N ASN A 427 11.13 -17.77 3.05
CA ASN A 427 10.86 -19.21 2.86
C ASN A 427 10.49 -19.57 1.41
N ASP A 428 10.13 -18.58 0.60
CA ASP A 428 9.39 -18.72 -0.65
C ASP A 428 10.21 -18.34 -1.90
N TRP A 429 11.48 -17.94 -1.76
CA TRP A 429 12.34 -17.59 -2.90
C TRP A 429 13.20 -18.74 -3.42
N VAL A 430 12.97 -19.96 -2.94
CA VAL A 430 13.68 -21.18 -3.37
C VAL A 430 13.66 -21.34 -4.90
N TYR A 431 12.57 -20.95 -5.57
CA TYR A 431 12.48 -21.03 -7.03
C TYR A 431 13.51 -20.13 -7.76
N LEU A 432 13.93 -18.99 -7.18
CA LEU A 432 14.95 -18.14 -7.79
C LEU A 432 16.29 -18.85 -7.81
N GLU A 433 16.64 -19.46 -6.68
CA GLU A 433 17.87 -20.24 -6.56
C GLU A 433 17.86 -21.44 -7.50
N VAL A 434 16.76 -22.21 -7.52
CA VAL A 434 16.59 -23.36 -8.43
C VAL A 434 16.76 -22.93 -9.89
N ASN A 435 16.14 -21.81 -10.30
CA ASN A 435 16.25 -21.33 -11.68
C ASN A 435 17.69 -20.95 -12.05
N VAL A 436 18.42 -20.28 -11.16
CA VAL A 436 19.82 -19.91 -11.41
C VAL A 436 20.72 -21.15 -11.41
N ARG A 437 20.47 -22.08 -10.49
CA ARG A 437 21.18 -23.36 -10.39
C ARG A 437 21.02 -24.21 -11.64
N GLU A 438 19.80 -24.36 -12.14
CA GLU A 438 19.50 -25.09 -13.38
C GLU A 438 20.09 -24.39 -14.61
N SER A 439 20.12 -23.05 -14.61
CA SER A 439 20.80 -22.33 -15.68
C SER A 439 22.31 -22.55 -15.66
N LEU A 440 22.92 -22.53 -14.47
CA LEU A 440 24.35 -22.83 -14.32
C LEU A 440 24.66 -24.28 -14.74
N ARG A 441 23.82 -25.25 -14.39
CA ARG A 441 23.98 -26.65 -14.84
C ARG A 441 23.99 -26.77 -16.35
N ARG A 442 23.04 -26.13 -17.04
CA ARG A 442 22.99 -26.11 -18.51
C ARG A 442 24.25 -25.51 -19.12
N ASP A 443 24.70 -24.36 -18.60
CA ASP A 443 25.92 -23.72 -19.08
C ASP A 443 27.17 -24.60 -18.86
N ILE A 444 27.24 -25.31 -17.73
CA ILE A 444 28.33 -26.25 -17.41
C ILE A 444 28.37 -27.39 -18.44
N GLU A 445 27.22 -28.00 -18.75
CA GLU A 445 27.16 -29.10 -19.73
C GLU A 445 27.55 -28.64 -21.14
N THR A 446 27.13 -27.43 -21.55
CA THR A 446 27.56 -26.83 -22.82
C THR A 446 29.07 -26.59 -22.84
N LEU A 447 29.64 -25.99 -21.79
CA LEU A 447 31.10 -25.78 -21.71
C LEU A 447 31.89 -27.09 -21.68
N LYS A 448 31.35 -28.12 -21.03
CA LYS A 448 31.95 -29.45 -20.98
C LYS A 448 32.04 -30.07 -22.38
N SER A 449 30.95 -30.02 -23.16
CA SER A 449 30.93 -30.59 -24.50
C SER A 449 31.84 -29.84 -25.47
N GLU A 450 31.85 -28.50 -25.41
CA GLU A 450 32.76 -27.65 -26.20
C GLU A 450 34.23 -27.97 -25.92
N LYS A 451 34.62 -28.03 -24.64
CA LYS A 451 36.02 -28.28 -24.25
C LYS A 451 36.46 -29.71 -24.52
N LYS A 452 35.54 -30.68 -24.47
CA LYS A 452 35.82 -32.05 -24.89
C LYS A 452 36.13 -32.12 -26.39
N ALA A 453 35.34 -31.46 -27.23
CA ALA A 453 35.60 -31.40 -28.67
C ALA A 453 36.95 -30.75 -28.97
N GLU A 454 37.29 -29.64 -28.30
CA GLU A 454 38.59 -28.98 -28.40
C GLU A 454 39.75 -29.91 -28.02
N TYR A 455 39.60 -30.68 -26.93
CA TYR A 455 40.61 -31.64 -26.48
C TYR A 455 40.80 -32.80 -27.46
N GLU A 456 39.72 -33.35 -28.03
CA GLU A 456 39.79 -34.41 -29.03
C GLU A 456 40.55 -33.98 -30.29
N GLU A 457 40.29 -32.76 -30.78
CA GLU A 457 41.03 -32.16 -31.91
C GLU A 457 42.52 -31.97 -31.57
N LEU A 458 42.84 -31.51 -30.36
CA LEU A 458 44.23 -31.37 -29.90
C LEU A 458 44.95 -32.72 -29.84
N ILE A 459 44.31 -33.78 -29.34
CA ILE A 459 44.92 -35.13 -29.33
C ILE A 459 45.14 -35.62 -30.76
N LYS A 460 44.16 -35.45 -31.65
CA LYS A 460 44.30 -35.84 -33.07
C LYS A 460 45.52 -35.15 -33.69
N ALA A 461 45.63 -33.83 -33.54
CA ALA A 461 46.77 -33.05 -34.02
C ALA A 461 48.11 -33.52 -33.43
N GLN A 462 48.16 -33.80 -32.12
CA GLN A 462 49.37 -34.33 -31.46
C GLN A 462 49.76 -35.72 -31.96
N LYS A 463 48.78 -36.61 -32.20
CA LYS A 463 49.02 -37.96 -32.77
C LYS A 463 49.55 -37.85 -34.20
N ILE A 464 48.95 -37.02 -35.04
CA ILE A 464 49.41 -36.76 -36.42
C ILE A 464 50.85 -36.25 -36.41
N LYS A 465 51.16 -35.27 -35.55
CA LYS A 465 52.52 -34.74 -35.40
C LYS A 465 53.53 -35.81 -34.98
N LYS A 466 53.18 -36.67 -34.01
CA LYS A 466 54.04 -37.79 -33.59
C LYS A 466 54.29 -38.79 -34.72
N VAL A 467 53.27 -39.11 -35.51
CA VAL A 467 53.39 -40.00 -36.67
C VAL A 467 54.25 -39.37 -37.76
N SER A 468 54.02 -38.10 -38.09
CA SER A 468 54.82 -37.32 -39.05
C SER A 468 56.30 -37.26 -38.62
N ASP A 469 56.56 -36.97 -37.34
CA ASP A 469 57.91 -36.94 -36.78
C ASP A 469 58.59 -38.31 -36.82
N GLY A 470 57.90 -39.37 -36.39
CA GLY A 470 58.41 -40.74 -36.41
C GLY A 470 58.70 -41.26 -37.82
N ALA A 471 57.80 -41.03 -38.76
CA ALA A 471 58.00 -41.38 -40.17
C ALA A 471 59.17 -40.61 -40.79
N GLY A 472 59.28 -39.31 -40.50
CA GLY A 472 60.42 -38.50 -40.93
C GLY A 472 61.75 -39.01 -40.38
N ILE A 473 61.80 -39.46 -39.12
CA ILE A 473 63.01 -40.06 -38.53
C ILE A 473 63.35 -41.37 -39.25
N LEU A 474 62.37 -42.25 -39.46
CA LEU A 474 62.58 -43.54 -40.10
C LEU A 474 63.12 -43.39 -41.53
N VAL A 475 62.54 -42.48 -42.32
CA VAL A 475 63.02 -42.16 -43.67
C VAL A 475 64.44 -41.60 -43.64
N ARG A 476 64.74 -40.70 -42.70
CA ARG A 476 66.09 -40.13 -42.55
C ARG A 476 67.12 -41.22 -42.27
N VAL A 477 66.85 -42.12 -41.32
CA VAL A 477 67.77 -43.19 -40.95
C VAL A 477 67.93 -44.20 -42.08
N GLY A 478 66.82 -44.63 -42.70
CA GLY A 478 66.81 -45.61 -43.78
C GLY A 478 67.51 -45.14 -45.06
N VAL A 479 67.25 -43.91 -45.51
CA VAL A 479 67.89 -43.32 -46.71
C VAL A 479 69.38 -43.11 -46.47
N ALA A 480 69.79 -42.60 -45.29
CA ALA A 480 71.21 -42.43 -44.97
C ALA A 480 71.96 -43.77 -44.96
N ALA A 481 71.41 -44.79 -44.29
CA ALA A 481 72.02 -46.12 -44.23
C ALA A 481 72.15 -46.76 -45.63
N SER A 482 71.14 -46.59 -46.48
CA SER A 482 71.12 -47.17 -47.83
C SER A 482 72.13 -46.49 -48.77
N LEU A 483 72.23 -45.15 -48.74
CA LEU A 483 73.20 -44.42 -49.57
C LEU A 483 74.65 -44.73 -49.17
N MET A 484 74.90 -44.89 -47.88
CA MET A 484 76.21 -45.26 -47.34
C MET A 484 76.61 -46.68 -47.75
N ALA A 485 75.65 -47.63 -47.78
CA ALA A 485 75.89 -49.00 -48.22
C ALA A 485 76.28 -49.11 -49.72
N VAL A 486 75.89 -48.13 -50.55
CA VAL A 486 76.22 -48.08 -51.99
C VAL A 486 77.46 -47.20 -52.27
N GLY A 487 78.17 -46.78 -51.22
CA GLY A 487 79.47 -46.08 -51.34
C GLY A 487 79.37 -44.55 -51.47
N CYS A 488 78.23 -43.94 -51.15
CA CYS A 488 78.09 -42.48 -51.08
C CYS A 488 78.80 -41.93 -49.84
N ASP A 489 79.40 -40.73 -49.93
CA ASP A 489 80.10 -40.14 -48.79
C ASP A 489 79.12 -39.70 -47.67
N PRO A 490 79.58 -39.64 -46.40
CA PRO A 490 78.71 -39.38 -45.24
C PRO A 490 77.97 -38.04 -45.29
N VAL A 491 78.58 -37.01 -45.89
CA VAL A 491 78.03 -35.67 -45.91
C VAL A 491 76.87 -35.60 -46.90
N THR A 492 77.08 -36.14 -48.11
CA THR A 492 76.07 -36.19 -49.16
C THR A 492 74.91 -37.10 -48.75
N ALA A 493 75.17 -38.28 -48.18
CA ALA A 493 74.14 -39.21 -47.70
C ALA A 493 73.24 -38.58 -46.62
N THR A 494 73.82 -37.81 -45.70
CA THR A 494 73.08 -37.13 -44.64
C THR A 494 72.21 -35.98 -45.17
N ALA A 495 72.72 -35.20 -46.13
CA ALA A 495 71.98 -34.09 -46.73
C ALA A 495 70.75 -34.59 -47.52
N VAL A 496 70.92 -35.64 -48.32
CA VAL A 496 69.82 -36.26 -49.09
C VAL A 496 68.78 -36.90 -48.16
N ALA A 497 69.22 -37.59 -47.11
CA ALA A 497 68.32 -38.16 -46.11
C ALA A 497 67.50 -37.09 -45.35
N LEU A 498 68.09 -35.92 -45.07
CA LEU A 498 67.39 -34.80 -44.44
C LEU A 498 66.35 -34.18 -45.39
N ALA A 499 66.67 -34.02 -46.67
CA ALA A 499 65.73 -33.54 -47.68
C ALA A 499 64.55 -34.51 -47.90
N ALA A 500 64.83 -35.82 -47.91
CA ALA A 500 63.81 -36.87 -47.99
C ALA A 500 62.88 -36.86 -46.76
N SER A 501 63.45 -36.81 -45.55
CA SER A 501 62.71 -36.67 -44.28
C SER A 501 61.77 -35.46 -44.29
N THR A 502 62.28 -34.30 -44.74
CA THR A 502 61.50 -33.05 -44.78
C THR A 502 60.36 -33.13 -45.80
N SER A 503 60.60 -33.74 -46.96
CA SER A 503 59.57 -33.97 -47.97
C SER A 503 58.49 -34.95 -47.50
N THR A 504 58.88 -36.03 -46.80
CA THR A 504 57.93 -37.00 -46.22
C THR A 504 57.05 -36.35 -45.17
N LYS A 505 57.61 -35.55 -44.24
CA LYS A 505 56.82 -34.81 -43.25
C LYS A 505 55.79 -33.90 -43.93
N ARG A 506 56.22 -33.12 -44.93
CA ARG A 506 55.31 -32.24 -45.71
C ARG A 506 54.21 -32.99 -46.46
N LEU A 507 54.47 -34.21 -46.92
CA LEU A 507 53.48 -35.05 -47.60
C LEU A 507 52.44 -35.63 -46.64
N ILE A 508 52.88 -36.05 -45.45
CA ILE A 508 51.99 -36.55 -44.40
C ILE A 508 51.11 -35.42 -43.87
N ASP A 509 51.69 -34.26 -43.59
CA ASP A 509 50.98 -33.08 -43.09
C ASP A 509 50.00 -32.46 -44.12
N LYS A 510 50.09 -32.83 -45.41
CA LYS A 510 49.21 -32.32 -46.49
C LYS A 510 48.05 -33.26 -46.85
N ASN A 511 48.14 -34.54 -46.50
CA ASN A 511 47.18 -35.59 -46.88
C ASN A 511 46.36 -36.13 -45.69
N ILE A 512 46.57 -35.62 -44.49
CA ILE A 512 45.84 -35.90 -43.24
C ILE A 512 45.38 -34.56 -42.68
#